data_AF-A0A3N6N0D9-F1
#
_entry.id   AF-A0A3N6N0D9-F1
#
_cell.length_a   1.000
_cell.length_b   1.000
_cell.length_c   1.000
_cell.angle_alpha   90.00
_cell.angle_beta   90.00
_cell.angle_gamma   90.00
#
_symmetry.space_group_name_H-M   'P 1'
#
loop_
_entity.id
_entity.type
_entity.pdbx_description
1 polymer ?
#
loop_
_entity_poly.entity_id
_entity_poly.type
_entity_poly.pdbx_seq_one_letter_code
_entity_poly.pdbx_strand_id
1 'polypeptide(L)'
;MVLVAALTAGLAVGTAVVVADDYSISVDGAIDTPTETVTYDGTQYEISALGTVEHGEPVAASVSIPADTNYDVNLLDSEGGVEAFASGTGSEAVTFETDDVDPGSYALVLYVDGANPVDVHPVVVDGYDVSLEHSTAVSQGDEIEIGVTVAEGELTHDPDDVEVAVWDDDTVVRENAAHDSGDAYAASVSTSELEVGSTYAVYAVAQGEDDLEMANEPEILAVSDESTVEITDADDGDDSTNGDGPGGGQEPGGDEPVDDEKGADDDLEDSDDDGQDDEPTDDESDDKTESDADDDPQSESDDSSDDGIADDDGSDGDETADNVVQPNEDDSSDTGAGDGTAGDADTVPMTAALILAVAVLLFGLERRVFR
;
A
#
# COMPACT_ATOMS: atom_id res chain seq x y z
N MET A 1 -27.22 -41.26 8.20
CA MET A 1 -26.20 -40.25 8.55
C MET A 1 -26.99 -39.00 8.91
N VAL A 2 -26.97 -38.59 10.18
CA VAL A 2 -27.89 -37.58 10.73
C VAL A 2 -27.20 -36.23 10.68
N LEU A 3 -27.81 -35.29 9.97
CA LEU A 3 -27.39 -33.90 9.86
C LEU A 3 -27.82 -33.17 11.13
N VAL A 4 -26.86 -32.64 11.90
CA VAL A 4 -27.12 -31.80 13.09
C VAL A 4 -26.76 -30.37 12.69
N ALA A 5 -27.78 -29.55 12.46
CA ALA A 5 -27.63 -28.11 12.28
C ALA A 5 -27.57 -27.46 13.67
N ALA A 6 -26.39 -26.96 14.05
CA ALA A 6 -26.21 -26.12 15.22
C ALA A 6 -26.37 -24.66 14.81
N LEU A 7 -27.52 -24.09 15.16
CA LEU A 7 -27.81 -22.66 15.04
C LEU A 7 -27.12 -21.93 16.21
N THR A 8 -25.92 -21.43 15.98
CA THR A 8 -25.21 -20.62 16.98
C THR A 8 -25.67 -19.17 16.84
N ALA A 9 -26.51 -18.73 17.78
CA ALA A 9 -26.89 -17.33 17.91
C ALA A 9 -25.68 -16.53 18.45
N GLY A 10 -24.97 -15.85 17.56
CA GLY A 10 -23.93 -14.90 17.91
C GLY A 10 -24.54 -13.69 18.61
N LEU A 11 -24.12 -13.48 19.85
CA LEU A 11 -24.46 -12.31 20.66
C LEU A 11 -23.66 -11.13 20.09
N ALA A 12 -24.28 -10.29 19.26
CA ALA A 12 -23.70 -9.04 18.81
C ALA A 12 -23.58 -8.11 20.03
N VAL A 13 -22.38 -8.04 20.61
CA VAL A 13 -22.03 -6.99 21.55
C VAL A 13 -21.77 -5.76 20.70
N GLY A 14 -22.82 -5.00 20.38
CA GLY A 14 -22.70 -3.73 19.71
C GLY A 14 -21.98 -2.74 20.64
N THR A 15 -20.66 -2.65 20.53
CA THR A 15 -19.97 -1.40 20.84
C THR A 15 -20.54 -0.37 19.89
N ALA A 16 -21.24 0.62 20.45
CA ALA A 16 -21.63 1.78 19.68
C ALA A 16 -20.34 2.47 19.21
N VAL A 17 -19.96 2.20 17.97
CA VAL A 17 -19.03 3.06 17.24
C VAL A 17 -19.79 4.36 17.08
N VAL A 18 -19.37 5.38 17.83
CA VAL A 18 -19.76 6.75 17.51
C VAL A 18 -18.94 7.08 16.27
N VAL A 19 -19.50 6.81 15.09
CA VAL A 19 -18.99 7.37 13.84
C VAL A 19 -19.19 8.87 13.98
N ALA A 20 -18.11 9.60 14.17
CA ALA A 20 -18.13 11.04 14.09
C ALA A 20 -18.05 11.40 12.61
N ASP A 21 -19.18 11.34 11.89
CA ASP A 21 -19.31 11.78 10.48
C ASP A 21 -18.93 13.26 10.23
N ASP A 22 -18.42 13.97 11.26
CA ASP A 22 -18.11 15.39 11.24
C ASP A 22 -16.60 15.69 11.19
N TYR A 23 -15.72 14.67 11.34
CA TYR A 23 -14.26 14.86 11.32
C TYR A 23 -13.62 13.87 10.36
N SER A 24 -12.89 14.37 9.37
CA SER A 24 -12.12 13.51 8.47
C SER A 24 -10.85 14.19 7.98
N ILE A 25 -9.88 13.37 7.58
CA ILE A 25 -8.68 13.76 6.84
C ILE A 25 -8.55 12.91 5.58
N SER A 26 -8.19 13.55 4.48
CA SER A 26 -7.97 12.89 3.18
C SER A 26 -6.76 13.47 2.49
N VAL A 27 -6.01 12.65 1.74
CA VAL A 27 -4.89 13.10 0.92
C VAL A 27 -5.33 13.31 -0.52
N ASP A 28 -4.92 14.41 -1.14
CA ASP A 28 -5.20 14.65 -2.56
C ASP A 28 -4.42 13.66 -3.42
N GLY A 29 -5.09 13.02 -4.38
CA GLY A 29 -4.46 12.00 -5.24
C GLY A 29 -4.32 10.63 -4.59
N ALA A 30 -4.91 10.41 -3.41
CA ALA A 30 -4.98 9.09 -2.80
C ALA A 30 -5.64 8.07 -3.75
N ILE A 31 -5.09 6.86 -3.78
CA ILE A 31 -5.64 5.72 -4.50
C ILE A 31 -6.69 5.03 -3.62
N ASP A 32 -7.78 4.58 -4.22
CA ASP A 32 -8.77 3.77 -3.52
C ASP A 32 -8.17 2.40 -3.17
N THR A 33 -8.57 1.85 -2.03
CA THR A 33 -8.15 0.51 -1.59
C THR A 33 -9.34 -0.28 -1.04
N PRO A 34 -9.24 -1.62 -0.97
CA PRO A 34 -10.21 -2.41 -0.24
C PRO A 34 -10.39 -1.87 1.18
N THR A 35 -11.63 -1.80 1.66
CA THR A 35 -11.89 -1.27 3.00
C THR A 35 -11.39 -2.23 4.07
N GLU A 36 -10.47 -1.78 4.90
CA GLU A 36 -9.88 -2.54 6.01
C GLU A 36 -10.10 -1.84 7.34
N THR A 37 -10.22 -2.63 8.42
CA THR A 37 -10.34 -2.08 9.77
C THR A 37 -9.00 -2.21 10.50
N VAL A 38 -8.37 -1.08 10.80
CA VAL A 38 -7.12 -1.01 11.57
C VAL A 38 -7.40 -0.62 13.01
N THR A 39 -6.55 -1.04 13.95
CA THR A 39 -6.66 -0.64 15.36
C THR A 39 -5.47 0.24 15.77
N TYR A 40 -5.75 1.47 16.14
CA TYR A 40 -4.76 2.43 16.64
C TYR A 40 -5.20 2.99 17.99
N ASP A 41 -4.31 2.99 18.99
CA ASP A 41 -4.58 3.37 20.39
C ASP A 41 -5.88 2.74 20.96
N GLY A 42 -6.12 1.47 20.62
CA GLY A 42 -7.31 0.72 21.07
C GLY A 42 -8.64 1.15 20.45
N THR A 43 -8.61 2.02 19.43
CA THR A 43 -9.76 2.45 18.63
C THR A 43 -9.65 1.85 17.23
N GLN A 44 -10.79 1.47 16.64
CA GLN A 44 -10.85 0.92 15.29
C GLN A 44 -11.17 2.03 14.29
N TYR A 45 -10.47 2.02 13.16
CA TYR A 45 -10.64 2.96 12.05
C TYR A 45 -10.86 2.16 10.76
N GLU A 46 -11.79 2.61 9.92
CA GLU A 46 -11.99 2.05 8.58
C GLU A 46 -11.13 2.84 7.59
N ILE A 47 -10.28 2.13 6.87
CA ILE A 47 -9.34 2.68 5.88
C ILE A 47 -9.75 2.14 4.52
N SER A 48 -9.93 3.01 3.54
CA SER A 48 -10.34 2.64 2.18
C SER A 48 -9.60 3.42 1.10
N ALA A 49 -8.53 4.12 1.48
CA ALA A 49 -7.71 4.90 0.58
C ALA A 49 -6.28 4.98 1.13
N LEU A 50 -5.32 5.12 0.22
CA LEU A 50 -3.91 5.24 0.50
C LEU A 50 -3.35 6.47 -0.22
N GLY A 51 -2.76 7.40 0.53
CA GLY A 51 -1.98 8.48 -0.08
C GLY A 51 -0.63 7.97 -0.56
N THR A 52 -0.17 8.41 -1.73
CA THR A 52 1.19 8.14 -2.22
C THR A 52 1.83 9.46 -2.63
N VAL A 53 3.13 9.60 -2.40
CA VAL A 53 3.90 10.78 -2.79
C VAL A 53 5.34 10.41 -3.06
N GLU A 54 5.96 11.03 -4.06
CA GLU A 54 7.39 10.87 -4.30
C GLU A 54 8.21 11.48 -3.14
N HIS A 55 9.33 10.86 -2.79
CA HIS A 55 10.25 11.44 -1.81
C HIS A 55 10.72 12.86 -2.23
N GLY A 56 10.61 13.82 -1.30
CA GLY A 56 10.87 15.24 -1.55
C GLY A 56 9.67 16.02 -2.08
N GLU A 57 8.58 15.35 -2.48
CA GLU A 57 7.30 16.01 -2.76
C GLU A 57 6.44 16.09 -1.49
N PRO A 58 5.74 17.20 -1.25
CA PRO A 58 5.00 17.39 -0.02
C PRO A 58 3.67 16.62 -0.02
N VAL A 59 3.33 16.01 1.12
CA VAL A 59 2.01 15.40 1.33
C VAL A 59 0.98 16.51 1.55
N ALA A 60 0.00 16.62 0.64
CA ALA A 60 -1.10 17.57 0.75
C ALA A 60 -2.37 16.89 1.27
N ALA A 61 -2.82 17.28 2.46
CA ALA A 61 -4.01 16.72 3.09
C ALA A 61 -5.09 17.78 3.33
N SER A 62 -6.35 17.39 3.18
CA SER A 62 -7.52 18.19 3.45
C SER A 62 -8.19 17.74 4.74
N VAL A 63 -8.32 18.66 5.70
CA VAL A 63 -9.02 18.42 6.97
C VAL A 63 -10.44 18.96 6.88
N SER A 64 -11.43 18.12 7.20
CA SER A 64 -12.84 18.50 7.23
C SER A 64 -13.38 18.41 8.65
N ILE A 65 -13.57 19.56 9.30
CA ILE A 65 -14.08 19.67 10.67
C ILE A 65 -14.98 20.91 10.84
N PRO A 66 -15.85 20.98 11.85
CA PRO A 66 -16.68 22.16 12.12
C PRO A 66 -15.83 23.41 12.39
N ALA A 67 -16.34 24.57 11.95
CA ALA A 67 -15.72 25.86 12.21
C ALA A 67 -15.47 26.08 13.71
N ASP A 68 -14.41 26.84 14.03
CA ASP A 68 -13.97 27.16 15.41
C ASP A 68 -13.53 25.95 16.25
N THR A 69 -13.34 24.77 15.65
CA THR A 69 -12.78 23.57 16.30
C THR A 69 -11.27 23.52 16.06
N ASN A 70 -10.46 23.36 17.11
CA ASN A 70 -9.01 23.25 16.94
C ASN A 70 -8.64 21.79 16.65
N TYR A 71 -7.61 21.61 15.85
CA TYR A 71 -7.09 20.29 15.52
C TYR A 71 -5.57 20.29 15.45
N ASP A 72 -5.02 19.08 15.60
CA ASP A 72 -3.64 18.73 15.30
C ASP A 72 -3.66 17.54 14.34
N VAL A 73 -2.80 17.56 13.33
CA VAL A 73 -2.53 16.42 12.45
C VAL A 73 -1.08 16.04 12.63
N ASN A 74 -0.82 14.79 12.99
CA ASN A 74 0.53 14.26 13.09
C ASN A 74 0.79 13.34 11.90
N LEU A 75 1.96 13.46 11.28
CA LEU A 75 2.53 12.46 10.40
C LEU A 75 3.34 11.50 11.28
N LEU A 76 2.89 10.25 11.36
CA LEU A 76 3.53 9.22 12.16
C LEU A 76 4.28 8.24 11.28
N ASP A 77 5.49 7.86 11.70
CA ASP A 77 6.26 6.76 11.11
C ASP A 77 5.65 5.39 11.47
N SER A 78 6.27 4.32 10.95
CA SER A 78 5.86 2.93 11.17
C SER A 78 5.98 2.44 12.63
N GLU A 79 6.78 3.11 13.46
CA GLU A 79 6.95 2.88 14.91
C GLU A 79 6.03 3.80 15.76
N GLY A 80 5.22 4.65 15.13
CA GLY A 80 4.36 5.64 15.78
C GLY A 80 5.10 6.87 16.34
N GLY A 81 6.36 7.08 15.94
CA GLY A 81 7.09 8.31 16.14
C GLY A 81 6.48 9.45 15.33
N VAL A 82 6.63 10.70 15.82
CA VAL A 82 6.07 11.88 15.14
C VAL A 82 7.18 12.50 14.30
N GLU A 83 7.09 12.36 12.98
CA GLU A 83 8.02 12.98 12.03
C GLU A 83 7.68 14.46 11.82
N ALA A 84 6.40 14.76 11.67
CA ALA A 84 5.92 16.12 11.47
C ALA A 84 4.54 16.32 12.09
N PHE A 85 4.19 17.58 12.34
CA PHE A 85 2.87 17.95 12.84
C PHE A 85 2.40 19.29 12.28
N ALA A 86 1.09 19.41 12.09
CA ALA A 86 0.40 20.64 11.70
C ALA A 86 -0.78 20.88 12.66
N SER A 87 -1.07 22.15 12.93
CA SER A 87 -2.21 22.53 13.78
C SER A 87 -3.05 23.58 13.08
N GLY A 88 -4.36 23.55 13.28
CA GLY A 88 -5.26 24.51 12.65
C GLY A 88 -6.60 24.69 13.37
N THR A 89 -7.52 25.40 12.72
CA THR A 89 -8.88 25.63 13.24
C THR A 89 -9.91 25.65 12.13
N GLY A 90 -10.95 24.81 12.24
CA GLY A 90 -11.93 24.59 11.17
C GLY A 90 -11.33 23.78 10.00
N SER A 91 -12.12 23.59 8.94
CA SER A 91 -11.63 22.92 7.73
C SER A 91 -10.55 23.73 7.02
N GLU A 92 -9.39 23.12 6.77
CA GLU A 92 -8.25 23.73 6.08
C GLU A 92 -7.42 22.63 5.40
N ALA A 93 -6.61 23.00 4.40
CA ALA A 93 -5.59 22.13 3.86
C ALA A 93 -4.31 22.25 4.70
N VAL A 94 -3.63 21.14 4.92
CA VAL A 94 -2.32 21.07 5.58
C VAL A 94 -1.32 20.38 4.66
N THR A 95 -0.05 20.70 4.85
CA THR A 95 1.03 20.19 4.01
C THR A 95 2.18 19.74 4.90
N PHE A 96 2.78 18.60 4.55
CA PHE A 96 3.94 18.02 5.23
C PHE A 96 5.06 17.83 4.20
N GLU A 97 6.20 18.46 4.43
CA GLU A 97 7.38 18.27 3.59
C GLU A 97 7.99 16.89 3.87
N THR A 98 8.52 16.24 2.83
CA THR A 98 9.11 14.89 2.92
C THR A 98 10.61 14.87 2.65
N ASP A 99 11.26 16.02 2.44
CA ASP A 99 12.71 16.12 2.15
C ASP A 99 13.61 15.51 3.25
N ASP A 100 13.13 15.52 4.50
CA ASP A 100 13.87 15.04 5.68
C ASP A 100 13.26 13.74 6.25
N VAL A 101 12.35 13.09 5.50
CA VAL A 101 11.60 11.90 5.92
C VAL A 101 12.05 10.71 5.07
N ASP A 102 12.46 9.61 5.70
CA ASP A 102 12.91 8.43 4.96
C ASP A 102 11.74 7.82 4.15
N PRO A 103 11.98 7.26 2.94
CA PRO A 103 10.92 6.55 2.22
C PRO A 103 10.35 5.38 3.02
N GLY A 104 9.03 5.18 2.95
CA GLY A 104 8.34 4.15 3.72
C GLY A 104 6.87 4.46 4.01
N SER A 105 6.32 3.75 4.99
CA SER A 105 4.91 3.85 5.35
C SER A 105 4.68 4.77 6.54
N TYR A 106 3.70 5.66 6.38
CA TYR A 106 3.33 6.67 7.35
C TYR A 106 1.82 6.68 7.59
N ALA A 107 1.39 7.34 8.68
CA ALA A 107 -0.01 7.60 8.96
C ALA A 107 -0.23 9.07 9.32
N LEU A 108 -1.16 9.72 8.63
CA LEU A 108 -1.72 10.99 9.07
C LEU A 108 -2.79 10.72 10.11
N VAL A 109 -2.60 11.24 11.31
CA VAL A 109 -3.52 11.04 12.44
C VAL A 109 -4.11 12.37 12.87
N LEU A 110 -5.44 12.50 12.77
CA LEU A 110 -6.18 13.70 13.13
C LEU A 110 -6.62 13.64 14.60
N TYR A 111 -6.22 14.65 15.36
CA TYR A 111 -6.62 14.89 16.74
C TYR A 111 -7.47 16.16 16.82
N VAL A 112 -8.55 16.13 17.58
CA VAL A 112 -9.45 17.29 17.77
C VAL A 112 -9.46 17.70 19.23
N ASP A 113 -9.30 19.00 19.50
CA ASP A 113 -9.27 19.59 20.85
C ASP A 113 -8.30 18.90 21.84
N GLY A 114 -7.19 18.35 21.33
CA GLY A 114 -6.18 17.62 22.11
C GLY A 114 -6.70 16.32 22.74
N ALA A 115 -7.76 15.74 22.17
CA ALA A 115 -8.36 14.49 22.60
C ALA A 115 -7.75 13.28 21.87
N ASN A 116 -8.45 12.14 21.89
CA ASN A 116 -8.08 10.92 21.19
C ASN A 116 -8.08 11.13 19.65
N PRO A 117 -7.38 10.28 18.88
CA PRO A 117 -7.44 10.32 17.44
C PRO A 117 -8.87 10.11 16.94
N VAL A 118 -9.32 10.97 16.02
CA VAL A 118 -10.68 10.91 15.46
C VAL A 118 -10.71 10.36 14.04
N ASP A 119 -9.59 10.40 13.33
CA ASP A 119 -9.43 9.82 11.99
C ASP A 119 -7.96 9.47 11.71
N VAL A 120 -7.74 8.51 10.81
CA VAL A 120 -6.42 8.02 10.40
C VAL A 120 -6.41 7.82 8.89
N HIS A 121 -5.37 8.28 8.20
CA HIS A 121 -5.20 8.11 6.76
C HIS A 121 -3.76 7.67 6.45
N PRO A 122 -3.55 6.46 5.87
CA PRO A 122 -2.21 5.99 5.56
C PRO A 122 -1.61 6.76 4.38
N VAL A 123 -0.29 6.91 4.39
CA VAL A 123 0.48 7.59 3.35
C VAL A 123 1.76 6.80 3.11
N VAL A 124 2.15 6.64 1.85
CA VAL A 124 3.45 6.09 1.47
C VAL A 124 4.29 7.23 0.90
N VAL A 125 5.53 7.35 1.38
CA VAL A 125 6.56 8.17 0.75
C VAL A 125 7.40 7.22 -0.10
N ASP A 126 7.30 7.33 -1.41
CA ASP A 126 7.82 6.35 -2.34
C ASP A 126 9.36 6.34 -2.35
N GLY A 127 9.92 5.15 -2.12
CA GLY A 127 11.35 4.86 -2.23
C GLY A 127 11.77 4.36 -3.61
N TYR A 128 10.79 3.93 -4.42
CA TYR A 128 10.97 3.33 -5.74
C TYR A 128 9.95 3.89 -6.74
N ASP A 129 10.28 3.82 -8.03
CA ASP A 129 9.33 4.03 -9.12
C ASP A 129 8.83 2.67 -9.61
N VAL A 130 7.54 2.37 -9.37
CA VAL A 130 6.93 1.06 -9.67
C VAL A 130 5.97 1.18 -10.84
N SER A 131 6.20 0.36 -11.87
CA SER A 131 5.35 0.32 -13.07
C SER A 131 4.88 -1.09 -13.42
N LEU A 132 3.71 -1.16 -14.05
CA LEU A 132 3.00 -2.38 -14.40
C LEU A 132 2.90 -2.59 -15.91
N GLU A 133 3.04 -3.84 -16.35
CA GLU A 133 2.72 -4.29 -17.71
C GLU A 133 1.86 -5.56 -17.64
N HIS A 134 0.63 -5.49 -18.15
CA HIS A 134 -0.26 -6.64 -18.25
C HIS A 134 -1.28 -6.48 -19.38
N SER A 135 -2.03 -7.55 -19.67
CA SER A 135 -3.16 -7.49 -20.61
C SER A 135 -4.33 -6.74 -19.97
N THR A 136 -4.98 -5.85 -20.71
CA THR A 136 -6.14 -5.07 -20.24
C THR A 136 -7.45 -5.85 -20.29
N ALA A 137 -7.47 -7.03 -20.91
CA ALA A 137 -8.61 -7.93 -20.93
C ALA A 137 -8.13 -9.38 -20.91
N VAL A 138 -8.76 -10.21 -20.07
CA VAL A 138 -8.43 -11.64 -19.91
C VAL A 138 -9.72 -12.45 -19.81
N SER A 139 -9.75 -13.64 -20.38
CA SER A 139 -10.91 -14.54 -20.26
C SER A 139 -10.96 -15.20 -18.89
N GLN A 140 -12.15 -15.33 -18.30
CA GLN A 140 -12.33 -16.03 -17.03
C GLN A 140 -11.84 -17.48 -17.13
N GLY A 141 -11.05 -17.89 -16.15
CA GLY A 141 -10.40 -19.20 -16.10
C GLY A 141 -8.97 -19.22 -16.64
N ASP A 142 -8.52 -18.15 -17.33
CA ASP A 142 -7.11 -17.93 -17.67
C ASP A 142 -6.37 -17.21 -16.53
N GLU A 143 -5.09 -16.91 -16.74
CA GLU A 143 -4.23 -16.18 -15.80
C GLU A 143 -3.91 -14.79 -16.35
N ILE A 144 -3.89 -13.78 -15.48
CA ILE A 144 -3.35 -12.46 -15.78
C ILE A 144 -1.85 -12.53 -15.53
N GLU A 145 -1.06 -12.44 -16.60
CA GLU A 145 0.40 -12.33 -16.51
C GLU A 145 0.76 -10.85 -16.29
N ILE A 146 1.39 -10.56 -15.16
CA ILE A 146 1.70 -9.20 -14.72
C ILE A 146 3.23 -9.08 -14.59
N GLY A 147 3.81 -8.24 -15.43
CA GLY A 147 5.19 -7.77 -15.29
C GLY A 147 5.23 -6.53 -14.42
N VAL A 148 6.14 -6.49 -13.46
CA VAL A 148 6.38 -5.35 -12.59
C VAL A 148 7.82 -4.90 -12.78
N THR A 149 8.04 -3.60 -12.95
CA THR A 149 9.37 -3.00 -12.90
C THR A 149 9.46 -2.11 -11.67
N VAL A 150 10.47 -2.35 -10.82
CA VAL A 150 10.76 -1.57 -9.61
C VAL A 150 12.08 -0.84 -9.84
N ALA A 151 12.02 0.38 -10.37
CA ALA A 151 13.20 1.19 -10.65
C ALA A 151 13.70 1.88 -9.37
N GLU A 152 15.03 2.01 -9.24
CA GLU A 152 15.67 2.75 -8.15
C GLU A 152 15.14 4.20 -8.09
N GLY A 153 14.64 4.59 -6.92
CA GLY A 153 14.26 5.95 -6.58
C GLY A 153 15.25 6.54 -5.58
N GLU A 154 14.74 6.97 -4.42
CA GLU A 154 15.58 7.34 -3.28
C GLU A 154 16.28 6.12 -2.67
N LEU A 155 15.60 4.96 -2.67
CA LEU A 155 16.19 3.69 -2.27
C LEU A 155 16.94 3.05 -3.46
N THR A 156 18.16 2.58 -3.17
CA THR A 156 19.11 2.01 -4.16
C THR A 156 19.42 0.54 -3.91
N HIS A 157 18.60 -0.13 -3.10
CA HIS A 157 18.68 -1.56 -2.86
C HIS A 157 17.38 -2.21 -3.34
N ASP A 158 17.42 -3.50 -3.67
CA ASP A 158 16.21 -4.24 -4.06
C ASP A 158 15.22 -4.29 -2.88
N PRO A 159 13.90 -4.20 -3.12
CA PRO A 159 12.89 -4.47 -2.08
C PRO A 159 12.97 -5.94 -1.61
N ASP A 160 12.44 -6.24 -0.42
CA ASP A 160 12.43 -7.61 0.11
C ASP A 160 11.39 -8.49 -0.61
N ASP A 161 10.21 -7.94 -0.86
CA ASP A 161 9.13 -8.60 -1.62
C ASP A 161 8.41 -7.59 -2.53
N VAL A 162 7.69 -8.13 -3.52
CA VAL A 162 6.84 -7.35 -4.42
C VAL A 162 5.51 -8.09 -4.49
N GLU A 163 4.45 -7.46 -4.02
CA GLU A 163 3.09 -8.03 -4.07
C GLU A 163 2.30 -7.37 -5.21
N VAL A 164 1.48 -8.16 -5.89
CA VAL A 164 0.51 -7.65 -6.86
C VAL A 164 -0.90 -7.92 -6.34
N ALA A 165 -1.75 -6.90 -6.42
CA ALA A 165 -3.16 -6.99 -6.05
C ALA A 165 -4.05 -6.72 -7.26
N VAL A 166 -5.06 -7.57 -7.45
CA VAL A 166 -6.17 -7.37 -8.40
C VAL A 166 -7.46 -7.30 -7.59
N TRP A 167 -8.17 -6.18 -7.66
CA TRP A 167 -9.32 -5.95 -6.77
C TRP A 167 -10.46 -5.13 -7.37
N ASP A 168 -11.65 -5.34 -6.80
CA ASP A 168 -12.85 -4.51 -6.90
C ASP A 168 -13.52 -4.40 -5.52
N ASP A 169 -14.64 -3.70 -5.41
CA ASP A 169 -15.35 -3.48 -4.14
C ASP A 169 -15.67 -4.78 -3.34
N ASP A 170 -15.80 -5.92 -4.02
CA ASP A 170 -16.26 -7.18 -3.44
C ASP A 170 -15.15 -8.25 -3.33
N THR A 171 -14.11 -8.18 -4.16
CA THR A 171 -13.11 -9.22 -4.35
C THR A 171 -11.70 -8.64 -4.38
N VAL A 172 -10.79 -9.28 -3.63
CA VAL A 172 -9.36 -8.96 -3.63
C VAL A 172 -8.58 -10.25 -3.84
N VAL A 173 -7.69 -10.25 -4.83
CA VAL A 173 -6.73 -11.34 -5.07
C VAL A 173 -5.33 -10.76 -4.99
N ARG A 174 -4.48 -11.35 -4.14
CA ARG A 174 -3.07 -10.95 -3.94
C ARG A 174 -2.14 -12.10 -4.30
N GLU A 175 -1.04 -11.81 -4.98
CA GLU A 175 0.00 -12.76 -5.33
C GLU A 175 1.39 -12.11 -5.22
N ASN A 176 2.37 -12.82 -4.66
CA ASN A 176 3.75 -12.35 -4.63
C ASN A 176 4.37 -12.50 -6.03
N ALA A 177 5.01 -11.45 -6.51
CA ALA A 177 5.77 -11.44 -7.75
C ALA A 177 7.15 -12.06 -7.53
N ALA A 178 7.53 -12.99 -8.41
CA ALA A 178 8.86 -13.57 -8.39
C ALA A 178 9.85 -12.63 -9.09
N HIS A 179 11.00 -12.40 -8.45
CA HIS A 179 12.12 -11.70 -9.09
C HIS A 179 12.63 -12.49 -10.30
N ASP A 180 12.67 -11.86 -11.48
CA ASP A 180 13.18 -12.49 -12.71
C ASP A 180 14.64 -12.07 -12.94
N SER A 181 14.88 -10.77 -13.17
CA SER A 181 16.23 -10.22 -13.32
C SER A 181 16.27 -8.69 -13.24
N GLY A 182 17.36 -8.15 -12.68
CA GLY A 182 17.51 -6.69 -12.55
C GLY A 182 16.35 -6.11 -11.75
N ASP A 183 15.66 -5.13 -12.32
CA ASP A 183 14.55 -4.42 -11.70
C ASP A 183 13.18 -5.09 -11.98
N ALA A 184 13.17 -6.26 -12.63
CA ALA A 184 11.96 -6.89 -13.15
C ALA A 184 11.48 -8.06 -12.27
N TYR A 185 10.17 -8.04 -11.99
CA TYR A 185 9.42 -9.05 -11.25
C TYR A 185 8.22 -9.51 -12.09
N ALA A 186 7.70 -10.71 -11.80
CA ALA A 186 6.55 -11.26 -12.52
C ALA A 186 5.59 -12.02 -11.58
N ALA A 187 4.30 -11.81 -11.75
CA ALA A 187 3.23 -12.53 -11.07
C ALA A 187 2.21 -13.08 -12.08
N SER A 188 1.56 -14.18 -11.72
CA SER A 188 0.43 -14.76 -12.46
C SER A 188 -0.77 -14.84 -11.54
N VAL A 189 -1.86 -14.12 -11.86
CA VAL A 189 -3.07 -14.07 -11.03
C VAL A 189 -4.21 -14.86 -11.69
N SER A 190 -4.80 -15.80 -10.96
CA SER A 190 -5.92 -16.60 -11.50
C SER A 190 -7.20 -15.77 -11.63
N THR A 191 -7.85 -15.81 -12.79
CA THR A 191 -9.15 -15.14 -13.00
C THR A 191 -10.35 -16.00 -12.59
N SER A 192 -10.13 -17.18 -12.02
CA SER A 192 -11.20 -18.15 -11.75
C SER A 192 -12.22 -17.69 -10.70
N GLU A 193 -11.82 -16.77 -9.83
CA GLU A 193 -12.67 -16.17 -8.78
C GLU A 193 -13.20 -14.80 -9.16
N LEU A 194 -12.77 -14.24 -10.30
CA LEU A 194 -13.16 -12.91 -10.77
C LEU A 194 -14.42 -12.99 -11.64
N GLU A 195 -15.31 -12.02 -11.50
CA GLU A 195 -16.60 -11.99 -12.19
C GLU A 195 -16.47 -11.51 -13.64
N VAL A 196 -17.11 -12.23 -14.57
CA VAL A 196 -17.17 -11.83 -15.98
C VAL A 196 -17.99 -10.55 -16.15
N GLY A 197 -17.47 -9.64 -16.98
CA GLY A 197 -18.05 -8.34 -17.27
C GLY A 197 -17.70 -7.26 -16.25
N SER A 198 -16.84 -7.59 -15.27
CA SER A 198 -16.29 -6.65 -14.29
C SER A 198 -14.91 -6.14 -14.71
N THR A 199 -14.58 -4.93 -14.26
CA THR A 199 -13.26 -4.33 -14.39
C THR A 199 -12.63 -4.27 -13.01
N TYR A 200 -11.41 -4.78 -12.90
CA TYR A 200 -10.65 -4.80 -11.66
C TYR A 200 -9.50 -3.82 -11.76
N ALA A 201 -9.18 -3.16 -10.65
CA ALA A 201 -7.98 -2.38 -10.49
C ALA A 201 -6.79 -3.32 -10.21
N VAL A 202 -5.61 -2.95 -10.70
CA VAL A 202 -4.36 -3.70 -10.60
C VAL A 202 -3.28 -2.78 -10.06
N TYR A 203 -2.63 -3.22 -8.98
CA TYR A 203 -1.55 -2.50 -8.32
C TYR A 203 -0.37 -3.44 -8.05
N ALA A 204 0.85 -2.91 -8.07
CA ALA A 204 2.02 -3.53 -7.48
C ALA A 204 2.50 -2.72 -6.28
N VAL A 205 3.01 -3.43 -5.27
CA VAL A 205 3.50 -2.87 -4.03
C VAL A 205 4.90 -3.40 -3.77
N ALA A 206 5.89 -2.51 -3.65
CA ALA A 206 7.24 -2.87 -3.22
C ALA A 206 7.30 -2.83 -1.68
N GLN A 207 7.81 -3.89 -1.06
CA GLN A 207 7.80 -4.07 0.39
C GLN A 207 9.21 -4.13 0.99
N GLY A 208 9.34 -3.59 2.21
CA GLY A 208 10.54 -3.63 3.03
C GLY A 208 10.66 -4.90 3.86
N GLU A 209 11.80 -5.03 4.54
CA GLU A 209 12.06 -6.16 5.46
C GLU A 209 11.40 -6.00 6.84
N ASP A 210 11.04 -4.77 7.20
CA ASP A 210 10.41 -4.42 8.46
C ASP A 210 8.88 -4.54 8.40
N ASP A 211 8.26 -4.89 9.52
CA ASP A 211 6.81 -4.96 9.66
C ASP A 211 6.27 -3.64 10.25
N LEU A 212 5.13 -3.16 9.74
CA LEU A 212 4.37 -2.06 10.33
C LEU A 212 3.81 -2.44 11.70
N GLU A 213 4.19 -1.74 12.76
CA GLU A 213 3.69 -2.06 14.11
C GLU A 213 2.17 -1.95 14.22
N MET A 214 1.54 -1.04 13.45
CA MET A 214 0.10 -0.79 13.48
C MET A 214 -0.73 -1.88 12.78
N ALA A 215 -0.18 -2.53 11.75
CA ALA A 215 -0.90 -3.49 10.91
C ALA A 215 -0.38 -4.93 11.05
N ASN A 216 0.86 -5.11 11.54
CA ASN A 216 1.59 -6.37 11.51
C ASN A 216 1.66 -6.95 10.08
N GLU A 217 1.95 -6.06 9.13
CA GLU A 217 2.13 -6.34 7.70
C GLU A 217 3.46 -5.74 7.25
N PRO A 218 4.09 -6.27 6.19
CA PRO A 218 5.32 -5.69 5.66
C PRO A 218 5.17 -4.20 5.34
N GLU A 219 6.20 -3.43 5.64
CA GLU A 219 6.24 -2.01 5.30
C GLU A 219 6.14 -1.82 3.79
N ILE A 220 5.24 -0.92 3.38
CA ILE A 220 5.12 -0.49 1.99
C ILE A 220 6.17 0.59 1.74
N LEU A 221 7.01 0.35 0.73
CA LEU A 221 8.07 1.26 0.30
C LEU A 221 7.72 2.00 -1.00
N ALA A 222 6.83 1.47 -1.82
CA ALA A 222 6.27 2.17 -2.97
C ALA A 222 5.01 1.46 -3.50
N VAL A 223 4.13 2.20 -4.18
CA VAL A 223 2.96 1.65 -4.86
C VAL A 223 2.91 2.13 -6.31
N SER A 224 2.55 1.25 -7.24
CA SER A 224 2.36 1.64 -8.64
C SER A 224 1.14 2.53 -8.83
N ASP A 225 1.11 3.27 -9.93
CA ASP A 225 -0.13 3.84 -10.45
C ASP A 225 -1.21 2.75 -10.67
N GLU A 226 -2.48 3.16 -10.58
CA GLU A 226 -3.61 2.28 -10.90
C GLU A 226 -3.58 1.87 -12.38
N SER A 227 -3.64 0.56 -12.63
CA SER A 227 -3.98 0.00 -13.93
C SER A 227 -5.27 -0.83 -13.83
N THR A 228 -5.87 -1.22 -14.96
CA THR A 228 -7.15 -1.95 -14.96
C THR A 228 -7.18 -3.13 -15.92
N VAL A 229 -7.94 -4.17 -15.55
CA VAL A 229 -8.16 -5.37 -16.35
C VAL A 229 -9.65 -5.74 -16.37
N GLU A 230 -10.18 -6.00 -17.58
CA GLU A 230 -11.54 -6.50 -17.78
C GLU A 230 -11.56 -8.02 -17.86
N ILE A 231 -12.47 -8.66 -17.11
CA ILE A 231 -12.67 -10.10 -17.18
C ILE A 231 -13.78 -10.41 -18.19
N THR A 232 -13.43 -11.15 -19.23
CA THR A 232 -14.33 -11.51 -20.32
C THR A 232 -14.79 -12.96 -20.20
N ASP A 233 -15.88 -13.32 -20.87
CA ASP A 233 -16.29 -14.72 -20.96
C ASP A 233 -15.13 -15.56 -21.52
N ALA A 234 -15.01 -16.81 -21.04
CA ALA A 234 -14.14 -17.77 -21.68
C ALA A 234 -14.56 -17.90 -23.14
N ASP A 235 -13.60 -17.77 -24.07
CA ASP A 235 -13.87 -18.04 -25.48
C ASP A 235 -14.16 -19.54 -25.58
N ASP A 236 -15.44 -19.90 -25.47
CA ASP A 236 -15.99 -21.22 -25.78
C ASP A 236 -15.81 -21.39 -27.29
N GLY A 237 -14.57 -21.63 -27.72
CA GLY A 237 -14.13 -21.62 -29.10
C GLY A 237 -15.20 -22.28 -29.94
N ASP A 238 -15.89 -21.46 -30.73
CA ASP A 238 -17.01 -21.89 -31.56
C ASP A 238 -16.41 -22.83 -32.61
N ASP A 239 -16.30 -24.10 -32.25
CA ASP A 239 -15.94 -25.23 -33.09
C ASP A 239 -17.16 -25.50 -33.99
N SER A 240 -17.49 -24.48 -34.79
CA SER A 240 -18.38 -24.52 -35.92
C SER A 240 -17.71 -25.39 -36.99
N THR A 241 -17.68 -26.69 -36.69
CA THR A 241 -17.50 -27.78 -37.64
C THR A 241 -18.69 -27.79 -38.58
N ASN A 242 -18.68 -26.90 -39.56
CA ASN A 242 -19.49 -27.02 -40.77
C ASN A 242 -18.96 -28.21 -41.57
N GLY A 243 -19.40 -29.41 -41.19
CA GLY A 243 -18.99 -30.68 -41.79
C GLY A 243 -20.12 -31.69 -41.91
N ASP A 244 -21.07 -31.46 -42.81
CA ASP A 244 -21.82 -32.51 -43.55
C ASP A 244 -22.54 -31.83 -44.75
N GLY A 245 -22.27 -32.14 -46.03
CA GLY A 245 -21.72 -33.36 -46.57
C GLY A 245 -21.43 -33.33 -48.09
N PRO A 246 -21.24 -34.52 -48.70
CA PRO A 246 -20.41 -34.74 -49.90
C PRO A 246 -21.21 -34.77 -51.21
N GLY A 247 -20.62 -34.26 -52.29
CA GLY A 247 -21.18 -34.37 -53.64
C GLY A 247 -20.13 -34.17 -54.73
N GLY A 248 -19.56 -35.29 -55.20
CA GLY A 248 -18.52 -35.30 -56.23
C GLY A 248 -19.02 -34.98 -57.64
N GLY A 249 -18.09 -34.51 -58.48
CA GLY A 249 -18.29 -34.34 -59.92
C GLY A 249 -17.01 -33.87 -60.60
N GLN A 250 -16.26 -34.81 -61.18
CA GLN A 250 -15.15 -34.58 -62.11
C GLN A 250 -15.64 -33.99 -63.44
N GLU A 251 -14.92 -33.04 -64.02
CA GLU A 251 -14.26 -33.23 -65.34
C GLU A 251 -13.26 -32.09 -65.66
N PRO A 252 -12.28 -32.34 -66.57
CA PRO A 252 -11.08 -31.53 -66.76
C PRO A 252 -11.05 -30.74 -68.08
N GLY A 253 -10.12 -29.77 -68.17
CA GLY A 253 -9.47 -29.41 -69.43
C GLY A 253 -9.55 -27.93 -69.82
N GLY A 254 -8.41 -27.36 -70.21
CA GLY A 254 -8.37 -26.14 -71.00
C GLY A 254 -7.15 -25.26 -70.75
N ASP A 255 -6.16 -25.40 -71.62
CA ASP A 255 -4.91 -24.67 -71.76
C ASP A 255 -4.95 -23.13 -71.67
N GLU A 256 -3.78 -22.59 -71.27
CA GLU A 256 -3.14 -21.27 -71.50
C GLU A 256 -3.53 -20.51 -72.81
N PRO A 257 -3.31 -19.19 -72.99
CA PRO A 257 -2.11 -18.46 -72.54
C PRO A 257 -2.22 -16.94 -72.19
N VAL A 258 -1.07 -16.41 -71.75
CA VAL A 258 -0.59 -15.01 -71.59
C VAL A 258 -1.42 -13.84 -72.14
N ASP A 259 -1.44 -12.72 -71.40
CA ASP A 259 -1.12 -11.40 -71.97
C ASP A 259 -0.68 -10.37 -70.91
N ASP A 260 0.41 -9.67 -71.23
CA ASP A 260 0.95 -8.47 -70.57
C ASP A 260 0.05 -7.27 -70.92
N GLU A 261 -0.43 -6.49 -69.95
CA GLU A 261 -0.71 -5.06 -70.21
C GLU A 261 -0.41 -4.16 -68.99
N LYS A 262 0.52 -3.23 -69.23
CA LYS A 262 0.72 -1.98 -68.49
C LYS A 262 -0.44 -1.01 -68.77
N GLY A 263 -0.91 -0.33 -67.73
CA GLY A 263 -1.62 0.96 -67.78
C GLY A 263 -1.80 1.45 -66.34
N ALA A 264 -1.07 2.45 -65.87
CA ALA A 264 -1.24 3.89 -66.13
C ALA A 264 -2.49 4.46 -65.46
N ASP A 265 -2.21 5.32 -64.46
CA ASP A 265 -2.95 6.52 -64.04
C ASP A 265 -4.43 6.36 -63.66
N ASP A 266 -4.73 6.59 -62.37
CA ASP A 266 -5.91 7.39 -62.03
C ASP A 266 -5.66 8.18 -60.74
N ASP A 267 -5.71 9.49 -60.95
CA ASP A 267 -5.76 10.59 -59.99
C ASP A 267 -6.85 10.37 -58.94
N LEU A 268 -6.52 10.59 -57.65
CA LEU A 268 -7.50 11.07 -56.69
C LEU A 268 -6.92 12.25 -55.91
N GLU A 269 -7.69 13.32 -56.01
CA GLU A 269 -7.49 14.68 -55.56
C GLU A 269 -7.31 14.74 -54.03
N ASP A 270 -6.14 15.19 -53.58
CA ASP A 270 -5.95 15.62 -52.20
C ASP A 270 -6.22 17.12 -52.13
N SER A 271 -7.15 17.48 -51.25
CA SER A 271 -7.70 18.83 -51.12
C SER A 271 -6.82 19.64 -50.18
N ASP A 272 -6.34 20.78 -50.67
CA ASP A 272 -5.70 21.83 -49.89
C ASP A 272 -6.65 22.28 -48.75
N ASP A 273 -6.26 22.06 -47.50
CA ASP A 273 -6.82 22.75 -46.32
C ASP A 273 -5.71 23.56 -45.65
N ASP A 274 -5.67 24.84 -46.03
CA ASP A 274 -4.83 25.89 -45.46
C ASP A 274 -5.34 26.25 -44.05
N GLY A 275 -4.83 25.55 -43.03
CA GLY A 275 -4.93 25.92 -41.62
C GLY A 275 -3.71 26.73 -41.17
N GLN A 276 -3.92 28.00 -40.87
CA GLN A 276 -2.93 29.04 -40.61
C GLN A 276 -2.03 28.73 -39.39
N ASP A 277 -0.72 28.78 -39.60
CA ASP A 277 0.33 28.93 -38.58
C ASP A 277 0.23 30.33 -37.96
N ASP A 278 -0.08 30.40 -36.66
CA ASP A 278 0.06 31.60 -35.85
C ASP A 278 1.50 31.71 -35.33
N GLU A 279 2.12 32.86 -35.59
CA GLU A 279 3.50 33.21 -35.24
C GLU A 279 3.74 33.25 -33.72
N PRO A 280 4.97 32.92 -33.25
CA PRO A 280 5.37 33.15 -31.87
C PRO A 280 5.72 34.63 -31.67
N THR A 281 5.10 35.28 -30.68
CA THR A 281 5.56 36.58 -30.18
C THR A 281 6.57 36.38 -29.06
N ASP A 282 7.83 36.71 -29.36
CA ASP A 282 8.88 37.03 -28.40
C ASP A 282 8.41 38.15 -27.45
N ASP A 283 8.46 37.92 -26.14
CA ASP A 283 8.44 38.99 -25.13
C ASP A 283 9.66 38.83 -24.22
N GLU A 284 10.74 39.50 -24.64
CA GLU A 284 11.90 39.77 -23.80
C GLU A 284 11.59 40.96 -22.88
N SER A 285 11.57 40.70 -21.57
CA SER A 285 11.70 41.76 -20.57
C SER A 285 12.82 41.41 -19.60
N ASP A 286 14.02 41.85 -19.99
CA ASP A 286 15.12 42.21 -19.11
C ASP A 286 14.64 43.20 -18.03
N ASP A 287 14.63 42.80 -16.76
CA ASP A 287 14.74 43.76 -15.65
C ASP A 287 16.01 43.47 -14.83
N LYS A 288 17.05 44.23 -15.18
CA LYS A 288 18.30 44.33 -14.44
C LYS A 288 18.11 45.32 -13.30
N THR A 289 18.02 44.82 -12.08
CA THR A 289 18.29 45.64 -10.90
C THR A 289 19.72 45.40 -10.43
N GLU A 290 20.59 46.35 -10.76
CA GLU A 290 21.93 46.46 -10.18
C GLU A 290 21.84 46.98 -8.75
N SER A 291 22.59 46.36 -7.84
CA SER A 291 23.06 47.01 -6.61
C SER A 291 24.48 46.56 -6.31
N ASP A 292 25.42 47.40 -6.73
CA ASP A 292 26.81 47.49 -6.29
C ASP A 292 26.87 47.59 -4.74
N ALA A 293 27.63 46.70 -4.08
CA ALA A 293 29.02 46.88 -3.62
C ALA A 293 29.20 47.88 -2.46
N ASP A 294 29.68 47.38 -1.30
CA ASP A 294 30.99 47.76 -0.72
C ASP A 294 31.22 47.15 0.69
N ASP A 295 32.48 46.76 0.92
CA ASP A 295 33.25 46.70 2.19
C ASP A 295 32.87 45.67 3.30
N ASP A 296 33.76 44.95 4.00
CA ASP A 296 35.23 44.84 4.11
C ASP A 296 35.52 43.63 5.07
N PRO A 297 36.61 42.85 4.91
CA PRO A 297 36.97 41.74 5.79
C PRO A 297 37.93 42.10 6.96
N GLN A 298 37.56 41.83 8.21
CA GLN A 298 38.51 41.63 9.34
C GLN A 298 37.89 40.66 10.38
N SER A 299 38.43 39.45 10.58
CA SER A 299 39.49 39.11 11.55
C SER A 299 39.30 39.75 12.92
N GLU A 300 38.95 38.96 13.93
CA GLU A 300 39.66 38.90 15.22
C GLU A 300 39.48 37.49 15.81
N SER A 301 40.61 36.93 16.26
CA SER A 301 40.70 35.78 17.16
C SER A 301 40.31 36.20 18.59
N ASP A 302 40.30 35.23 19.53
CA ASP A 302 40.32 35.35 21.00
C ASP A 302 39.13 34.57 21.61
N ASP A 303 39.19 33.83 22.72
CA ASP A 303 40.27 33.33 23.58
C ASP A 303 39.56 32.39 24.61
N SER A 304 40.21 31.29 24.97
CA SER A 304 40.15 30.46 26.18
C SER A 304 38.93 30.41 27.11
N SER A 305 38.55 29.19 27.49
CA SER A 305 38.44 28.63 28.88
C SER A 305 38.04 27.16 28.72
N ASP A 306 38.89 26.13 28.89
CA ASP A 306 39.66 25.70 30.07
C ASP A 306 38.84 25.73 31.37
N ASP A 307 38.28 24.58 31.74
CA ASP A 307 38.07 24.18 33.13
C ASP A 307 38.01 22.64 33.19
N GLY A 308 39.16 22.04 33.49
CA GLY A 308 39.25 20.65 33.90
C GLY A 308 38.73 20.45 35.33
N ILE A 309 38.12 19.28 35.57
CA ILE A 309 38.05 18.69 36.91
C ILE A 309 38.54 17.24 36.81
N ALA A 310 39.54 16.97 37.65
CA ALA A 310 40.29 15.73 37.77
C ALA A 310 39.61 14.71 38.70
N ASP A 311 39.90 13.43 38.41
CA ASP A 311 40.22 12.30 39.30
C ASP A 311 39.61 12.20 40.71
N ASP A 312 38.91 11.07 40.97
CA ASP A 312 38.85 10.38 42.27
C ASP A 312 38.53 8.88 41.99
N ASP A 313 39.54 8.02 41.82
CA ASP A 313 40.15 7.12 42.82
C ASP A 313 39.20 6.08 43.48
N GLY A 314 39.25 4.84 42.94
CA GLY A 314 39.58 3.65 43.73
C GLY A 314 38.54 3.05 44.70
N SER A 315 38.03 1.86 44.35
CA SER A 315 37.99 0.75 45.31
C SER A 315 37.92 -0.62 44.64
N ASP A 316 39.01 -1.37 44.83
CA ASP A 316 39.16 -2.81 44.67
C ASP A 316 38.38 -3.62 45.72
N GLY A 317 38.05 -4.87 45.35
CA GLY A 317 37.75 -6.00 46.24
C GLY A 317 36.29 -6.46 46.15
N ASP A 318 35.94 -7.74 46.06
CA ASP A 318 36.64 -8.97 46.46
C ASP A 318 35.87 -10.19 45.90
N GLU A 319 36.55 -11.33 45.77
CA GLU A 319 36.04 -12.59 45.25
C GLU A 319 35.13 -13.32 46.24
N THR A 320 34.17 -14.12 45.76
CA THR A 320 33.81 -15.47 46.29
C THR A 320 32.78 -16.11 45.33
N ALA A 321 33.16 -17.14 44.59
CA ALA A 321 33.04 -18.56 44.93
C ALA A 321 31.64 -19.17 44.71
N ASP A 322 31.60 -20.12 43.77
CA ASP A 322 30.74 -21.31 43.66
C ASP A 322 29.47 -21.39 44.53
N ASN A 323 28.32 -21.60 43.87
CA ASN A 323 27.38 -22.66 44.26
C ASN A 323 26.41 -23.06 43.13
N VAL A 324 26.49 -24.34 42.78
CA VAL A 324 25.56 -25.14 41.97
C VAL A 324 24.38 -25.57 42.84
N VAL A 325 23.12 -25.33 42.43
CA VAL A 325 21.88 -26.10 42.74
C VAL A 325 20.86 -25.80 41.63
N GLN A 326 20.76 -26.64 40.60
CA GLN A 326 19.73 -27.66 40.29
C GLN A 326 18.33 -27.16 39.86
N PRO A 327 17.75 -27.78 38.80
CA PRO A 327 16.41 -27.49 38.29
C PRO A 327 15.34 -28.08 39.21
N ASN A 328 14.21 -27.38 39.36
CA ASN A 328 13.03 -27.93 40.02
C ASN A 328 12.16 -28.58 38.94
N GLU A 329 12.16 -29.92 38.90
CA GLU A 329 11.16 -30.74 38.21
C GLU A 329 9.85 -30.76 39.02
N ASP A 330 8.74 -30.82 38.27
CA ASP A 330 7.44 -31.44 38.53
C ASP A 330 6.93 -31.57 39.97
N ASP A 331 5.73 -31.03 40.20
CA ASP A 331 4.78 -31.67 41.10
C ASP A 331 3.37 -31.70 40.49
N SER A 332 2.99 -32.89 40.04
CA SER A 332 1.61 -33.28 39.73
C SER A 332 1.01 -33.91 40.98
N SER A 333 -0.02 -33.30 41.56
CA SER A 333 -1.20 -33.96 42.17
C SER A 333 -2.00 -32.99 43.02
N ASP A 334 -3.30 -32.88 42.82
CA ASP A 334 -4.28 -33.68 43.57
C ASP A 334 -5.69 -33.10 43.43
N THR A 335 -6.61 -34.03 43.35
CA THR A 335 -8.06 -33.94 43.28
C THR A 335 -8.71 -33.32 44.52
N GLY A 336 -9.79 -32.56 44.32
CA GLY A 336 -10.63 -32.07 45.41
C GLY A 336 -12.04 -31.70 44.96
N ALA A 337 -12.94 -32.69 44.95
CA ALA A 337 -14.38 -32.49 44.87
C ALA A 337 -14.98 -32.21 46.26
N GLY A 338 -15.94 -31.27 46.35
CA GLY A 338 -16.78 -31.01 47.53
C GLY A 338 -17.28 -29.57 47.53
N ASP A 339 -18.50 -29.32 47.05
CA ASP A 339 -19.77 -29.28 47.81
C ASP A 339 -19.94 -27.97 48.60
N GLY A 340 -21.05 -27.29 48.34
CA GLY A 340 -21.19 -25.83 48.46
C GLY A 340 -21.67 -25.31 49.82
N THR A 341 -21.63 -23.99 49.97
CA THR A 341 -22.60 -23.21 50.76
C THR A 341 -22.55 -21.74 50.29
N ALA A 342 -23.71 -21.09 50.31
CA ALA A 342 -23.98 -19.75 49.79
C ALA A 342 -23.39 -18.59 50.62
N GLY A 343 -23.16 -17.48 49.93
CA GLY A 343 -23.25 -16.11 50.44
C GLY A 343 -21.94 -15.51 50.96
N ASP A 344 -21.31 -14.65 50.17
CA ASP A 344 -21.14 -13.22 50.47
C ASP A 344 -20.47 -12.53 49.28
N ALA A 345 -20.88 -11.29 49.04
CA ALA A 345 -20.38 -10.45 47.97
C ALA A 345 -18.97 -9.95 48.31
N ASP A 346 -17.98 -10.28 47.47
CA ASP A 346 -16.81 -9.42 47.31
C ASP A 346 -16.07 -9.67 45.99
N THR A 347 -15.98 -8.59 45.23
CA THR A 347 -14.90 -8.20 44.30
C THR A 347 -14.03 -9.29 43.68
N VAL A 348 -14.34 -9.62 42.43
CA VAL A 348 -13.39 -10.28 41.51
C VAL A 348 -12.62 -9.16 40.77
N PRO A 349 -11.28 -9.05 40.88
CA PRO A 349 -10.53 -8.26 39.91
C PRO A 349 -10.63 -9.00 38.57
N MET A 350 -11.38 -8.43 37.63
CA MET A 350 -11.28 -8.79 36.22
C MET A 350 -9.93 -8.31 35.71
N THR A 351 -8.89 -9.13 35.82
CA THR A 351 -7.84 -9.18 34.81
C THR A 351 -8.47 -9.77 33.54
N ALA A 352 -9.20 -8.93 32.82
CA ALA A 352 -9.54 -9.19 31.43
C ALA A 352 -8.28 -8.88 30.62
N ALA A 353 -7.45 -9.91 30.40
CA ALA A 353 -6.60 -9.95 29.22
C ALA A 353 -7.55 -10.02 28.03
N LEU A 354 -7.83 -8.86 27.43
CA LEU A 354 -8.54 -8.78 26.17
C LEU A 354 -7.50 -8.98 25.08
N ILE A 355 -7.26 -10.25 24.76
CA ILE A 355 -6.58 -10.66 23.54
C ILE A 355 -7.58 -10.38 22.42
N LEU A 356 -7.37 -9.28 21.69
CA LEU A 356 -8.07 -9.04 20.43
C LEU A 356 -7.24 -9.74 19.35
N ALA A 357 -7.70 -10.90 18.94
CA ALA A 357 -7.19 -11.59 17.77
C ALA A 357 -7.84 -10.93 16.55
N VAL A 358 -7.05 -10.23 15.74
CA VAL A 358 -7.43 -9.88 14.37
C VAL A 358 -7.25 -11.14 13.54
N ALA A 359 -8.32 -11.53 12.86
CA ALA A 359 -8.38 -12.77 12.10
C ALA A 359 -7.74 -12.56 10.72
N VAL A 360 -6.56 -13.17 10.55
CA VAL A 360 -5.97 -13.55 9.27
C VAL A 360 -6.98 -14.36 8.44
N LEU A 361 -7.19 -13.95 7.19
CA LEU A 361 -7.61 -14.81 6.08
C LEU A 361 -6.48 -14.76 5.03
N LEU A 362 -5.47 -15.63 5.10
CA LEU A 362 -5.37 -16.96 4.47
C LEU A 362 -5.11 -16.95 2.95
N PHE A 363 -3.83 -16.88 2.56
CA PHE A 363 -3.09 -17.78 1.66
C PHE A 363 -1.60 -17.42 1.86
N GLY A 364 -0.67 -18.29 2.29
CA GLY A 364 -0.13 -19.39 1.53
C GLY A 364 1.16 -19.96 2.16
N LEU A 365 1.14 -20.29 3.46
CA LEU A 365 2.27 -20.96 4.13
C LEU A 365 2.05 -22.48 4.19
N GLU A 366 2.15 -23.19 3.05
CA GLU A 366 2.48 -24.62 3.04
C GLU A 366 3.20 -25.09 1.74
N ARG A 367 4.53 -25.10 1.82
CA ARG A 367 5.49 -26.10 1.26
C ARG A 367 5.75 -26.15 -0.27
N ARG A 368 7.05 -26.06 -0.62
CA ARG A 368 7.95 -27.25 -0.63
C ARG A 368 9.45 -26.95 -0.72
N VAL A 369 10.15 -27.35 0.35
CA VAL A 369 11.50 -27.91 0.27
C VAL A 369 11.48 -29.14 -0.64
N PHE A 370 12.14 -29.09 -1.79
CA PHE A 370 12.83 -30.23 -2.39
C PHE A 370 13.98 -29.76 -3.28
N ARG A 371 15.19 -29.85 -2.69
CA ARG A 371 16.51 -30.07 -3.29
C ARG A 371 16.83 -29.64 -4.71
#